data_AF-A0A953Q7H9-F1
#
_entry.id   AF-A0A953Q7H9-F1
#
_cell.length_a   1.000
_cell.length_b   1.000
_cell.length_c   1.000
_cell.angle_alpha   90.00
_cell.angle_beta   90.00
_cell.angle_gamma   90.00
#
_symmetry.space_group_name_H-M   'P 1'
#
loop_
_entity.id
_entity.type
_entity.pdbx_description
1 polymer ?
#
loop_
_entity_poly.entity_id
_entity_poly.type
_entity_poly.pdbx_seq_one_letter_code
_entity_poly.pdbx_strand_id
1 'polypeptide(L)'
;MRKTLSILGLFLGFGSLTFAQHGTAPTGYYPACYMGDTWTGTLTTVDDAKRQITLVHEDPKHKRAETFVGVIEEGYTVSRQGGPHHELRPSELPQGMHLKVYYCGGIRKVDGKKTKVNTIFSIDNVTNFNERYLVFKAF
;
A
#
# COMPACT_ATOMS: atom_id res chain seq x y z
N MET A 1 61.06 10.40 -10.59
CA MET A 1 59.73 11.00 -10.29
C MET A 1 58.75 10.37 -11.28
N ARG A 2 57.67 9.67 -10.93
CA ARG A 2 56.63 9.94 -9.94
C ARG A 2 56.11 8.62 -9.32
N LYS A 3 55.78 8.70 -8.03
CA LYS A 3 55.07 7.70 -7.24
C LYS A 3 53.59 7.80 -7.58
N THR A 4 52.89 6.67 -7.72
CA THR A 4 51.43 6.61 -7.61
C THR A 4 51.07 5.61 -6.53
N LEU A 5 50.75 6.17 -5.36
CA LEU A 5 50.14 5.51 -4.22
C LEU A 5 48.69 6.02 -4.12
N SER A 6 47.82 5.22 -3.50
CA SER A 6 46.55 5.64 -2.84
C SER A 6 45.29 5.71 -3.72
N ILE A 7 44.08 5.27 -3.32
CA ILE A 7 43.53 4.74 -2.06
C ILE A 7 42.26 3.92 -2.43
N LEU A 8 42.09 2.76 -1.79
CA LEU A 8 40.86 1.96 -1.79
C LEU A 8 39.87 2.61 -0.81
N GLY A 9 38.86 3.31 -1.33
CA GLY A 9 37.81 3.96 -0.53
C GLY A 9 36.74 2.95 -0.12
N LEU A 10 36.79 2.47 1.13
CA LEU A 10 35.74 1.69 1.77
C LEU A 10 34.53 2.60 2.08
N PHE A 11 33.52 2.58 1.21
CA PHE A 11 32.24 3.26 1.43
C PHE A 11 31.41 2.47 2.46
N LEU A 12 31.63 2.72 3.74
CA LEU A 12 30.74 2.34 4.84
C LEU A 12 29.45 3.18 4.73
N GLY A 13 28.52 2.70 3.91
CA GLY A 13 27.18 3.26 3.81
C GLY A 13 26.40 2.99 5.09
N PHE A 14 26.28 4.01 5.93
CA PHE A 14 25.23 4.09 6.96
C PHE A 14 23.88 4.01 6.24
N GLY A 15 23.22 2.86 6.31
CA GLY A 15 21.85 2.70 5.87
C GLY A 15 20.96 3.64 6.66
N SER A 16 20.55 4.74 6.03
CA SER A 16 19.54 5.63 6.60
C SER A 16 18.27 4.81 6.77
N LEU A 17 17.82 4.66 8.02
CA LEU A 17 16.51 4.11 8.36
C LEU A 17 15.46 5.01 7.71
N THR A 18 14.98 4.62 6.53
CA THR A 18 13.80 5.21 5.92
C THR A 18 12.60 4.79 6.77
N PHE A 19 12.12 5.68 7.63
CA PHE A 19 10.76 5.58 8.12
C PHE A 19 9.85 5.86 6.93
N ALA A 20 9.53 4.81 6.17
CA ALA A 20 8.40 4.84 5.26
C ALA A 20 7.19 5.36 6.06
N GLN A 21 6.36 6.24 5.48
CA GLN A 21 5.18 6.78 6.16
C GLN A 21 4.10 5.70 6.31
N HIS A 22 4.35 4.82 7.27
CA HIS A 22 3.38 3.92 7.86
C HIS A 22 2.62 4.74 8.91
N GLY A 23 1.41 5.18 8.58
CA GLY A 23 0.54 5.80 9.58
C GLY A 23 -0.11 4.74 10.47
N THR A 24 -0.32 5.02 11.75
CA THR A 24 -1.09 4.15 12.65
C THR A 24 -2.60 4.32 12.42
N ALA A 25 -3.35 3.22 12.39
CA ALA A 25 -4.81 3.28 12.41
C ALA A 25 -5.39 3.93 13.69
N PRO A 26 -6.59 4.54 13.60
CA PRO A 26 -7.37 4.93 14.78
C PRO A 26 -7.86 3.71 15.57
N THR A 27 -8.40 3.90 16.77
CA THR A 27 -9.05 2.83 17.56
C THR A 27 -10.16 2.17 16.74
N GLY A 28 -10.30 0.85 16.85
CA GLY A 28 -11.34 0.10 16.15
C GLY A 28 -11.06 -1.41 16.10
N TYR A 29 -12.00 -2.17 15.57
CA TYR A 29 -11.79 -3.56 15.23
C TYR A 29 -11.11 -3.66 13.87
N TYR A 30 -10.08 -4.49 13.79
CA TYR A 30 -9.33 -4.73 12.56
C TYR A 30 -9.07 -6.23 12.36
N PRO A 31 -8.78 -6.67 11.13
CA PRO A 31 -8.38 -8.04 10.87
C PRO A 31 -7.15 -8.44 11.68
N ALA A 32 -7.03 -9.71 12.08
CA ALA A 32 -5.90 -10.18 12.90
C ALA A 32 -4.53 -10.00 12.23
N CYS A 33 -4.49 -9.94 10.89
CA CYS A 33 -3.26 -9.68 10.13
C CYS A 33 -2.83 -8.21 10.16
N TYR A 34 -3.67 -7.32 10.68
CA TYR A 34 -3.44 -5.89 10.65
C TYR A 34 -2.51 -5.45 11.77
N MET A 35 -1.34 -4.93 11.41
CA MET A 35 -0.30 -4.52 12.36
C MET A 35 -0.30 -3.01 12.63
N GLY A 36 -1.38 -2.31 12.27
CA GLY A 36 -1.51 -0.86 12.43
C GLY A 36 -1.04 -0.03 11.23
N ASP A 37 -0.54 -0.66 10.17
CA ASP A 37 0.03 0.03 9.01
C ASP A 37 -1.03 0.70 8.12
N THR A 38 -0.76 1.91 7.65
CA THR A 38 -1.54 2.54 6.57
C THR A 38 -0.62 3.14 5.53
N TRP A 39 -1.13 3.32 4.32
CA TRP A 39 -0.43 4.05 3.27
C TRP A 39 -1.31 5.16 2.73
N THR A 40 -0.74 6.34 2.55
CA THR A 40 -1.44 7.48 1.95
C THR A 40 -0.66 7.98 0.74
N GLY A 41 -1.30 8.05 -0.42
CA GLY A 41 -0.65 8.50 -1.65
C GLY A 41 -1.61 8.67 -2.82
N THR A 42 -1.09 9.17 -3.92
CA THR A 42 -1.83 9.39 -5.16
C THR A 42 -1.89 8.09 -5.98
N LEU A 43 -3.09 7.70 -6.41
CA LEU A 43 -3.30 6.55 -7.28
C LEU A 43 -2.73 6.80 -8.68
N THR A 44 -1.73 6.02 -9.07
CA THR A 44 -1.02 6.20 -10.36
C THR A 44 -1.31 5.09 -11.36
N THR A 45 -1.45 3.84 -10.91
CA THR A 45 -1.73 2.71 -11.80
C THR A 45 -2.71 1.73 -11.16
N VAL A 46 -3.44 1.01 -12.02
CA VAL A 46 -4.43 0.00 -11.67
C VAL A 46 -4.25 -1.20 -12.61
N ASP A 47 -4.40 -2.43 -12.09
CA ASP A 47 -4.38 -3.67 -12.86
C ASP A 47 -5.55 -4.54 -12.38
N ASP A 48 -6.62 -4.58 -13.17
CA ASP A 48 -7.85 -5.31 -12.83
C ASP A 48 -7.62 -6.83 -12.75
N ALA A 49 -6.76 -7.38 -13.60
CA ALA A 49 -6.48 -8.81 -13.64
C ALA A 49 -5.77 -9.29 -12.36
N LYS A 50 -4.91 -8.44 -11.80
CA LYS A 50 -4.19 -8.72 -10.54
C LYS A 50 -4.85 -8.11 -9.31
N ARG A 51 -5.97 -7.41 -9.47
CA ARG A 51 -6.60 -6.57 -8.43
C ARG A 51 -5.62 -5.58 -7.78
N GLN A 52 -4.62 -5.12 -8.52
CA GLN A 52 -3.50 -4.35 -7.98
C GLN A 52 -3.69 -2.85 -8.19
N ILE A 53 -3.29 -2.06 -7.21
CA ILE A 53 -3.16 -0.61 -7.32
C ILE A 53 -1.75 -0.16 -6.92
N THR A 54 -1.31 0.96 -7.49
CA THR A 54 -0.06 1.62 -7.12
C THR A 54 -0.33 3.03 -6.61
N LEU A 55 0.11 3.31 -5.39
CA LEU A 55 0.04 4.61 -4.76
C LEU A 55 1.44 5.23 -4.68
N VAL A 56 1.56 6.49 -5.05
CA VAL A 56 2.81 7.25 -4.93
C VAL A 56 2.64 8.35 -3.90
N HIS A 57 3.54 8.39 -2.92
CA HIS A 57 3.67 9.49 -1.98
C HIS A 57 4.91 10.30 -2.34
N GLU A 58 4.74 11.59 -2.62
CA GLU A 58 5.88 12.50 -2.77
C GLU A 58 6.22 13.09 -1.41
N ASP A 59 7.42 12.83 -0.90
CA ASP A 59 7.94 13.51 0.27
C ASP A 59 8.53 14.88 -0.15
N PRO A 60 7.85 15.99 0.17
CA PRO A 60 8.32 17.32 -0.22
C PRO A 60 9.62 17.73 0.49
N LYS A 61 9.93 17.15 1.65
CA LYS A 61 11.15 17.47 2.42
C LYS A 61 12.37 16.79 1.83
N HIS A 62 12.22 15.57 1.35
CA HIS A 62 13.34 14.78 0.83
C HIS A 62 13.37 14.67 -0.70
N LYS A 63 12.39 15.26 -1.41
CA LYS A 63 12.24 15.19 -2.87
C LYS A 63 12.32 13.76 -3.38
N ARG A 64 11.72 12.83 -2.64
CA ARG A 64 11.69 11.41 -2.97
C ARG A 64 10.25 10.96 -3.12
N ALA A 65 10.00 10.21 -4.18
CA ALA A 65 8.75 9.51 -4.36
C ALA A 65 8.87 8.11 -3.76
N GLU A 66 7.99 7.77 -2.83
CA GLU A 66 7.85 6.41 -2.33
C GLU A 66 6.66 5.74 -3.02
N THR A 67 6.81 4.48 -3.38
CA THR A 67 5.79 3.71 -4.11
C THR A 67 5.27 2.57 -3.26
N PHE A 68 3.95 2.49 -3.14
CA PHE A 68 3.24 1.38 -2.56
C PHE A 68 2.49 0.62 -3.63
N VAL A 69 2.67 -0.69 -3.64
CA VAL A 69 1.91 -1.62 -4.45
C VAL A 69 1.07 -2.48 -3.53
N GLY A 70 -0.24 -2.48 -3.73
CA GLY A 70 -1.18 -3.27 -2.94
C GLY A 70 -2.17 -4.00 -3.81
N VAL A 71 -2.66 -5.13 -3.31
CA VAL A 71 -3.71 -5.94 -3.94
C VAL A 71 -4.99 -5.74 -3.15
N ILE A 72 -6.06 -5.30 -3.81
CA ILE A 72 -7.38 -5.17 -3.20
C ILE A 72 -7.87 -6.59 -2.88
N GLU A 73 -8.26 -6.81 -1.63
CA GLU A 73 -8.74 -8.10 -1.18
C GLU A 73 -9.90 -8.61 -2.04
N GLU A 74 -9.93 -9.92 -2.27
CA GLU A 74 -11.02 -10.59 -2.99
C GLU A 74 -12.35 -10.38 -2.28
N GLY A 75 -13.40 -10.12 -3.07
CA GLY A 75 -14.73 -9.85 -2.55
C GLY A 75 -14.86 -8.47 -1.88
N TYR A 76 -13.93 -7.54 -2.08
CA TYR A 76 -14.16 -6.13 -1.70
C TYR A 76 -15.35 -5.63 -2.51
N THR A 77 -16.51 -5.42 -1.88
CA THR A 77 -17.75 -5.04 -2.60
C THR A 77 -18.09 -3.58 -2.39
N VAL A 78 -18.50 -2.90 -3.46
CA VAL A 78 -18.95 -1.50 -3.47
C VAL A 78 -20.36 -1.40 -4.04
N SER A 79 -21.02 -0.27 -3.81
CA SER A 79 -22.29 0.09 -4.44
C SER A 79 -22.15 1.43 -5.15
N ARG A 80 -22.59 1.51 -6.41
CA ARG A 80 -22.67 2.77 -7.14
C ARG A 80 -24.02 3.44 -6.86
N GLN A 81 -24.03 4.49 -6.02
CA GLN A 81 -25.21 5.33 -5.77
C GLN A 81 -26.49 4.56 -5.40
N GLY A 82 -26.38 3.55 -4.53
CA GLY A 82 -27.54 2.74 -4.12
C GLY A 82 -27.94 1.64 -5.12
N GLY A 83 -27.14 1.44 -6.18
CA GLY A 83 -27.24 0.29 -7.06
C GLY A 83 -26.83 -1.03 -6.39
N PRO A 84 -26.98 -2.16 -7.09
CA PRO A 84 -26.59 -3.47 -6.57
C PRO A 84 -25.12 -3.49 -6.16
N HIS A 85 -24.81 -4.29 -5.14
CA HIS A 85 -23.43 -4.50 -4.73
C HIS A 85 -22.69 -5.29 -5.81
N HIS A 86 -21.48 -4.87 -6.14
CA HIS A 86 -20.58 -5.59 -7.03
C HIS A 86 -19.17 -5.54 -6.49
N GLU A 87 -18.33 -6.47 -6.93
CA GLU A 87 -16.93 -6.50 -6.54
C GLU A 87 -16.19 -5.31 -7.16
N LEU A 88 -15.46 -4.57 -6.32
CA LEU A 88 -14.64 -3.44 -6.74
C LEU A 88 -13.58 -3.91 -7.72
N ARG A 89 -13.63 -3.36 -8.93
CA ARG A 89 -12.52 -3.41 -9.89
C ARG A 89 -11.59 -2.22 -9.63
N PRO A 90 -10.26 -2.42 -9.58
CA PRO A 90 -9.30 -1.33 -9.43
C PRO A 90 -9.54 -0.13 -10.36
N SER A 91 -9.92 -0.38 -11.61
CA SER A 91 -10.23 0.66 -12.62
C SER A 91 -11.43 1.55 -12.30
N GLU A 92 -12.26 1.19 -11.31
CA GLU A 92 -13.34 2.04 -10.82
C GLU A 92 -12.85 3.14 -9.87
N LEU A 93 -11.62 3.01 -9.35
CA LEU A 93 -10.98 4.06 -8.58
C LEU A 93 -10.41 5.12 -9.53
N PRO A 94 -10.78 6.41 -9.40
CA PRO A 94 -10.26 7.46 -10.28
C PRO A 94 -8.74 7.60 -10.13
N GLN A 95 -8.01 7.47 -11.23
CA GLN A 95 -6.58 7.77 -11.26
C GLN A 95 -6.33 9.24 -10.88
N GLY A 96 -5.21 9.50 -10.20
CA GLY A 96 -4.89 10.81 -9.64
C GLY A 96 -5.56 11.10 -8.30
N MET A 97 -6.48 10.25 -7.82
CA MET A 97 -7.10 10.43 -6.52
C MET A 97 -6.09 10.17 -5.39
N HIS A 98 -6.15 11.01 -4.37
CA HIS A 98 -5.39 10.79 -3.14
C HIS A 98 -6.12 9.80 -2.26
N LEU A 99 -5.48 8.67 -1.97
CA LEU A 99 -6.07 7.55 -1.24
C LEU A 99 -5.31 7.29 0.05
N LYS A 100 -6.04 6.95 1.11
CA LYS A 100 -5.50 6.29 2.30
C LYS A 100 -6.00 4.85 2.32
N VAL A 101 -5.09 3.89 2.45
CA VAL A 101 -5.40 2.46 2.48
C VAL A 101 -4.88 1.80 3.75
N TYR A 102 -5.64 0.82 4.22
CA TYR A 102 -5.30 -0.05 5.34
C TYR A 102 -5.01 -1.43 4.78
N TYR A 103 -3.88 -2.00 5.19
CA TYR A 103 -3.41 -3.23 4.57
C TYR A 103 -2.77 -4.18 5.57
N CYS A 104 -2.86 -5.47 5.26
CA CYS A 104 -2.07 -6.50 5.91
C CYS A 104 -0.83 -6.78 5.05
N GLY A 105 0.35 -6.49 5.61
CA GLY A 105 1.63 -6.86 5.01
C GLY A 105 1.95 -8.33 5.27
N GLY A 106 2.40 -9.05 4.24
CA GLY A 106 2.82 -10.45 4.40
C GLY A 106 3.81 -10.89 3.33
N ILE A 107 4.39 -12.06 3.51
CA ILE A 107 5.25 -12.70 2.49
C ILE A 107 4.45 -13.85 1.89
N ARG A 108 4.21 -13.81 0.59
CA ARG A 108 3.62 -14.92 -0.17
C ARG A 108 4.65 -15.51 -1.12
N LYS A 109 4.53 -16.80 -1.44
CA LYS A 109 5.27 -17.39 -2.56
C LYS A 109 4.47 -17.13 -3.83
N VAL A 110 5.04 -16.34 -4.74
CA VAL A 110 4.53 -16.10 -6.10
C VAL A 110 5.56 -16.69 -7.05
N ASP A 111 5.17 -17.67 -7.85
CA ASP A 111 6.07 -18.39 -8.78
C ASP A 111 7.35 -18.92 -8.10
N GLY A 112 7.19 -19.49 -6.89
CA GLY A 112 8.31 -20.03 -6.10
C GLY A 112 9.16 -18.98 -5.38
N LYS A 113 8.97 -17.68 -5.64
CA LYS A 113 9.71 -16.58 -5.00
C LYS A 113 8.92 -15.99 -3.82
N LYS A 114 9.60 -15.77 -2.69
CA LYS A 114 9.05 -15.01 -1.58
C LYS A 114 8.91 -13.55 -1.99
N THR A 115 7.68 -13.06 -2.03
CA THR A 115 7.32 -11.70 -2.46
C THR A 115 6.52 -11.05 -1.34
N LYS A 116 6.87 -9.81 -0.99
CA LYS A 116 6.06 -9.00 -0.08
C LYS A 116 4.75 -8.66 -0.79
N VAL A 117 3.63 -8.97 -0.16
CA VAL A 117 2.29 -8.67 -0.65
C VAL A 117 1.60 -7.82 0.39
N ASN A 118 1.06 -6.68 -0.03
CA ASN A 118 0.24 -5.81 0.81
C ASN A 118 -1.21 -6.03 0.39
N THR A 119 -1.99 -6.72 1.22
CA THR A 119 -3.41 -6.98 0.94
C THR A 119 -4.23 -5.85 1.54
N ILE A 120 -4.91 -5.07 0.69
CA ILE A 120 -5.73 -3.94 1.08
C ILE A 120 -7.12 -4.45 1.45
N PHE A 121 -7.49 -4.29 2.72
CA PHE A 121 -8.82 -4.69 3.23
C PHE A 121 -9.77 -3.50 3.43
N SER A 122 -9.23 -2.27 3.46
CA SER A 122 -10.01 -1.05 3.56
C SER A 122 -9.35 0.10 2.81
N ILE A 123 -10.16 0.87 2.08
CA ILE A 123 -9.80 2.11 1.41
C ILE A 123 -10.64 3.21 2.04
N ASP A 124 -9.99 4.22 2.61
CA ASP A 124 -10.69 5.37 3.18
C ASP A 124 -11.49 6.09 2.09
N ASN A 125 -12.75 6.43 2.35
CA ASN A 125 -13.59 7.01 1.29
C ASN A 125 -14.49 6.00 0.57
N VAL A 126 -14.16 4.70 0.64
CA VAL A 126 -14.75 3.65 -0.20
C VAL A 126 -15.27 2.53 0.67
N THR A 127 -16.56 2.56 1.00
CA THR A 127 -17.21 1.56 1.86
C THR A 127 -17.10 0.16 1.25
N ASN A 128 -16.53 -0.77 2.02
CA ASN A 128 -16.55 -2.19 1.69
C ASN A 128 -17.80 -2.84 2.30
N PHE A 129 -18.74 -3.26 1.46
CA PHE A 129 -19.97 -3.93 1.89
C PHE A 129 -19.80 -5.43 2.17
N ASN A 130 -18.57 -5.96 2.09
CA ASN A 130 -18.33 -7.37 2.39
C ASN A 130 -18.58 -7.61 3.88
N GLU A 131 -19.47 -8.54 4.20
CA GLU A 131 -19.89 -8.85 5.57
C GLU A 131 -18.72 -9.22 6.50
N ARG A 132 -17.63 -9.78 5.95
CA ARG A 132 -16.39 -10.04 6.71
C ARG A 132 -15.76 -8.77 7.26
N TYR A 133 -15.98 -7.63 6.59
CA TYR A 133 -15.36 -6.34 6.86
C TYR A 133 -16.33 -5.26 7.32
N LEU A 134 -17.64 -5.51 7.32
CA LEU A 134 -18.65 -4.60 7.87
C LEU A 134 -18.44 -4.28 9.35
N VAL A 135 -17.83 -5.21 10.10
CA VAL A 135 -17.50 -5.02 11.53
C VAL A 135 -16.19 -4.26 11.76
N PHE A 136 -15.37 -4.06 10.72
CA PHE A 136 -14.03 -3.47 10.84
C PHE A 136 -14.02 -1.98 10.49
N LYS A 137 -14.60 -1.14 11.36
CA LYS A 137 -14.27 0.29 11.60
C LYS A 137 -15.24 0.79 12.69
N ALA A 138 -14.85 0.73 13.96
CA ALA A 138 -15.71 1.19 15.06
C ALA A 138 -15.13 2.47 15.68
N PHE A 139 -15.74 3.59 15.27
CA PHE A 139 -15.80 4.95 15.85
C PHE A 139 -14.50 5.71 16.11
#